data_AF-A0A6F8XUJ7-F1
#
_entry.id   AF-A0A6F8XUJ7-F1
#
_cell.length_a   1.000
_cell.length_b   1.000
_cell.length_c   1.000
_cell.angle_alpha   90.00
_cell.angle_beta   90.00
_cell.angle_gamma   90.00
#
_symmetry.space_group_name_H-M   'P 1'
#
loop_
_entity.id
_entity.type
_entity.pdbx_description
1 polymer ?
#
loop_
_entity_poly.entity_id
_entity_poly.type
_entity_poly.pdbx_seq_one_letter_code
_entity_poly.pdbx_strand_id
1 'polypeptide(L)'
;MVTAFVATANVVTQVLKQGLYRPDFGVDPERVTAGNSFPSGHATVAMSVVIALVLVVPPRLRGIVAILGAVYAAVAGVATMSLGWHRPSDVAGAVLIVGGCVALAGLLLVLAHGREARVKADDAHPFAVTLLMIAAVVLLLAAAGAFWRVNGVATTPVDELPRDTLLTAYLGAAAGIAGIVSAVTGLTLAAMHRVVPWRIS
;
A
#
# COMPACT_ATOMS: atom_id res chain seq x y z
N MET A 1 -16.30 -9.88 -9.46
CA MET A 1 -15.92 -8.50 -9.07
C MET A 1 -14.54 -8.47 -8.42
N VAL A 2 -14.31 -9.17 -7.31
CA VAL A 2 -13.01 -9.17 -6.60
C VAL A 2 -11.87 -9.75 -7.45
N THR A 3 -12.11 -10.83 -8.18
CA THR A 3 -11.14 -11.41 -9.13
C THR A 3 -10.76 -10.44 -10.24
N ALA A 4 -11.74 -9.73 -10.81
CA ALA A 4 -11.50 -8.70 -11.82
C ALA A 4 -10.67 -7.55 -11.26
N PHE A 5 -10.93 -7.11 -10.01
CA PHE A 5 -10.09 -6.11 -9.34
C PHE A 5 -8.64 -6.56 -9.21
N VAL A 6 -8.39 -7.77 -8.70
CA VAL A 6 -7.03 -8.31 -8.55
C VAL A 6 -6.33 -8.38 -9.91
N ALA A 7 -7.00 -8.89 -10.94
CA ALA A 7 -6.46 -8.95 -12.29
C ALA A 7 -6.12 -7.55 -12.82
N THR A 8 -7.05 -6.59 -12.72
CA THR A 8 -6.84 -5.20 -13.15
C THR A 8 -5.65 -4.55 -12.44
N ALA A 9 -5.54 -4.68 -11.12
CA ALA A 9 -4.44 -4.07 -10.37
C ALA A 9 -3.06 -4.61 -10.81
N ASN A 10 -2.98 -5.91 -11.06
CA ASN A 10 -1.75 -6.56 -11.54
C ASN A 10 -1.44 -6.17 -13.00
N VAL A 11 -2.43 -6.16 -13.88
CA VAL A 11 -2.26 -5.71 -15.28
C VAL A 11 -1.81 -4.26 -15.33
N VAL A 12 -2.46 -3.37 -14.58
CA VAL A 12 -2.09 -1.94 -14.52
C VAL A 12 -0.65 -1.78 -14.03
N THR A 13 -0.23 -2.58 -13.04
CA THR A 13 1.16 -2.56 -12.57
C THR A 13 2.14 -2.98 -13.66
N GLN A 14 1.84 -4.03 -14.41
CA GLN A 14 2.72 -4.49 -15.50
C GLN A 14 2.77 -3.50 -16.66
N VAL A 15 1.63 -2.92 -17.04
CA VAL A 15 1.57 -1.88 -18.08
C VAL A 15 2.36 -0.65 -17.66
N LEU A 16 2.19 -0.18 -16.42
CA LEU A 16 2.94 0.96 -15.90
C LEU A 16 4.44 0.65 -15.78
N LYS A 17 4.82 -0.58 -15.43
CA LYS A 17 6.22 -1.00 -15.43
C LYS A 17 6.85 -0.96 -16.82
N GLN A 18 6.08 -1.27 -17.86
CA GLN A 18 6.58 -1.18 -19.24
C GLN A 18 6.64 0.26 -19.76
N GLY A 19 5.74 1.13 -19.31
CA GLY A 19 5.62 2.50 -19.82
C GLY A 19 6.36 3.58 -19.01
N LEU A 20 6.56 3.38 -17.71
CA LEU A 20 7.22 4.37 -16.86
C LEU A 20 8.73 4.21 -16.92
N TYR A 21 9.43 5.34 -17.09
CA TYR A 21 10.86 5.37 -16.85
C TYR A 21 11.11 5.49 -15.35
N ARG A 22 12.05 4.68 -14.83
CA ARG A 22 12.48 4.73 -13.45
C ARG A 22 13.85 5.41 -13.37
N PRO A 23 13.92 6.67 -12.90
CA PRO A 23 15.19 7.38 -12.81
C PRO A 23 16.10 6.73 -11.79
N ASP A 24 17.38 6.57 -12.15
CA ASP A 24 18.37 5.92 -11.30
C ASP A 24 18.80 6.81 -10.12
N PHE A 25 18.74 8.13 -10.28
CA PHE A 25 19.21 9.13 -9.28
C PHE A 25 20.65 8.92 -8.79
N GLY A 26 21.46 8.10 -9.47
CA GLY A 26 22.82 7.76 -9.06
C GLY A 26 22.90 6.91 -7.79
N VAL A 27 21.79 6.33 -7.35
CA VAL A 27 21.68 5.61 -6.07
C VAL A 27 22.16 4.16 -6.19
N ASP A 28 22.18 3.58 -7.40
CA ASP A 28 22.46 2.15 -7.57
C ASP A 28 23.19 1.83 -8.90
N PRO A 29 24.50 2.16 -9.03
CA PRO A 29 25.27 1.97 -10.26
C PRO A 29 25.32 0.51 -10.76
N GLU A 30 25.21 -0.47 -9.86
CA GLU A 30 25.16 -1.90 -10.20
C GLU A 30 23.81 -2.33 -10.81
N ARG A 31 22.74 -1.54 -10.63
CA ARG A 31 21.38 -1.86 -11.11
C ARG A 31 20.97 -1.14 -12.38
N VAL A 32 21.85 -0.35 -12.99
CA VAL A 32 21.64 0.27 -14.31
C VAL A 32 21.23 -0.79 -15.36
N THR A 33 21.69 -2.04 -15.21
CA THR A 33 21.40 -3.17 -16.11
C THR A 33 20.19 -4.03 -15.71
N ALA A 34 19.58 -3.82 -14.53
CA ALA A 34 18.50 -4.65 -14.00
C ALA A 34 17.09 -4.34 -14.56
N GLY A 35 16.96 -3.27 -15.36
CA GLY A 35 15.70 -2.86 -15.96
C GLY A 35 14.74 -2.13 -15.01
N ASN A 36 13.53 -1.80 -15.47
CA ASN A 36 12.58 -1.02 -14.68
C ASN A 36 11.94 -1.84 -13.54
N SER A 37 12.27 -1.48 -12.29
CA SER A 37 11.73 -2.10 -11.07
C SER A 37 10.38 -1.52 -10.61
N PHE A 38 9.98 -0.34 -11.11
CA PHE A 38 8.81 0.41 -10.66
C PHE A 38 7.58 0.15 -11.56
N PRO A 39 6.39 -0.19 -11.01
CA PRO A 39 6.08 -0.46 -9.61
C PRO A 39 6.43 -1.90 -9.19
N SER A 40 6.50 -2.20 -7.89
CA SER A 40 6.78 -3.55 -7.40
C SER A 40 5.62 -4.53 -7.67
N GLY A 41 5.87 -5.58 -8.46
CA GLY A 41 4.86 -6.60 -8.76
C GLY A 41 4.50 -7.46 -7.54
N HIS A 42 5.49 -7.88 -6.75
CA HIS A 42 5.28 -8.65 -5.53
C HIS A 42 4.44 -7.88 -4.51
N ALA A 43 4.71 -6.57 -4.36
CA ALA A 43 3.92 -5.71 -3.49
C ALA A 43 2.49 -5.52 -4.01
N THR A 44 2.30 -5.36 -5.33
CA THR A 44 0.95 -5.31 -5.94
C THR A 44 0.16 -6.59 -5.67
N VAL A 45 0.77 -7.77 -5.85
CA VAL A 45 0.11 -9.06 -5.55
C VAL A 45 -0.26 -9.15 -4.08
N ALA A 46 0.69 -8.92 -3.18
CA ALA A 46 0.44 -9.00 -1.74
C ALA A 46 -0.69 -8.05 -1.30
N MET A 47 -0.64 -6.79 -1.74
CA MET A 47 -1.64 -5.79 -1.38
C MET A 47 -3.01 -6.08 -2.01
N SER A 48 -3.07 -6.47 -3.28
CA SER A 48 -4.34 -6.79 -3.95
C SER A 48 -5.03 -8.00 -3.35
N VAL A 49 -4.28 -9.02 -2.92
CA VAL A 49 -4.82 -10.19 -2.18
C VAL A 49 -5.38 -9.77 -0.83
N VAL A 50 -4.65 -8.94 -0.07
CA VAL A 50 -5.14 -8.43 1.22
C VAL A 50 -6.46 -7.68 1.05
N ILE A 51 -6.52 -6.73 0.11
CA ILE A 51 -7.75 -5.99 -0.16
C ILE A 51 -8.87 -6.92 -0.64
N ALA A 52 -8.57 -7.89 -1.50
CA ALA A 52 -9.54 -8.89 -1.93
C ALA A 52 -10.11 -9.70 -0.75
N LEU A 53 -9.27 -10.13 0.19
CA LEU A 53 -9.71 -10.82 1.39
C LEU A 53 -10.63 -9.95 2.24
N VAL A 54 -10.25 -8.68 2.49
CA VAL A 54 -11.09 -7.72 3.23
C VAL A 54 -12.46 -7.55 2.57
N LEU A 55 -12.52 -7.56 1.23
CA LEU A 55 -13.77 -7.45 0.48
C LEU A 55 -14.67 -8.71 0.56
N VAL A 56 -14.07 -9.90 0.61
CA VAL A 56 -14.80 -11.19 0.52
C VAL A 56 -15.22 -11.75 1.88
N VAL A 57 -14.44 -11.51 2.94
CA VAL A 57 -14.73 -12.09 4.26
C VAL A 57 -16.03 -11.55 4.87
N PRO A 58 -16.70 -12.33 5.74
CA PRO A 58 -17.89 -11.88 6.45
C PRO A 58 -17.64 -10.56 7.18
N PRO A 59 -18.64 -9.66 7.27
CA PRO A 59 -18.45 -8.34 7.84
C PRO A 59 -17.77 -8.35 9.20
N ARG A 60 -18.15 -9.27 10.10
CA ARG A 60 -17.56 -9.41 11.44
C ARG A 60 -16.04 -9.61 11.47
N LEU A 61 -15.46 -10.21 10.43
CA LEU A 61 -14.02 -10.53 10.37
C LEU A 61 -13.19 -9.46 9.65
N ARG A 62 -13.83 -8.51 8.95
CA ARG A 62 -13.13 -7.54 8.09
C ARG A 62 -12.11 -6.70 8.84
N GLY A 63 -12.42 -6.26 10.06
CA GLY A 63 -11.48 -5.50 10.89
C GLY A 63 -10.20 -6.27 11.22
N ILE A 64 -10.32 -7.53 11.64
CA ILE A 64 -9.17 -8.39 11.97
C ILE A 64 -8.36 -8.71 10.71
N VAL A 65 -9.04 -9.06 9.62
CA VAL A 65 -8.39 -9.37 8.33
C VAL A 65 -7.68 -8.14 7.75
N ALA A 66 -8.25 -6.95 7.92
CA ALA A 66 -7.60 -5.70 7.52
C ALA A 66 -6.31 -5.44 8.31
N ILE A 67 -6.33 -5.63 9.64
CA ILE A 67 -5.14 -5.42 10.48
C ILE A 67 -4.05 -6.44 10.14
N LEU A 68 -4.38 -7.74 10.15
CA LEU A 68 -3.43 -8.81 9.84
C LEU A 68 -2.91 -8.72 8.40
N GLY A 69 -3.80 -8.40 7.47
CA GLY A 69 -3.46 -8.18 6.07
C GLY A 69 -2.53 -6.97 5.88
N ALA A 70 -2.78 -5.86 6.58
CA ALA A 70 -1.88 -4.70 6.55
C ALA A 70 -0.48 -5.06 7.08
N VAL A 71 -0.40 -5.82 8.17
CA VAL A 71 0.89 -6.33 8.68
C VAL A 71 1.57 -7.20 7.64
N TYR A 72 0.86 -8.16 7.04
CA TYR A 72 1.40 -9.03 6.00
C TYR A 72 1.92 -8.24 4.79
N ALA A 73 1.12 -7.31 4.25
CA ALA A 73 1.52 -6.51 3.09
C ALA A 73 2.70 -5.58 3.40
N ALA A 74 2.75 -5.01 4.61
CA ALA A 74 3.88 -4.22 5.06
C ALA A 74 5.16 -5.07 5.16
N VAL A 75 5.09 -6.25 5.80
CA VAL A 75 6.21 -7.18 5.92
C VAL A 75 6.69 -7.65 4.55
N ALA A 76 5.78 -8.03 3.65
CA ALA A 76 6.12 -8.43 2.28
C ALA A 76 6.81 -7.28 1.52
N GLY A 77 6.29 -6.06 1.63
CA GLY A 77 6.89 -4.87 1.04
C GLY A 77 8.30 -4.60 1.57
N VAL A 78 8.47 -4.61 2.90
CA VAL A 78 9.79 -4.45 3.54
C VAL A 78 10.74 -5.56 3.12
N ALA A 79 10.30 -6.83 3.08
CA ALA A 79 11.14 -7.94 2.65
C ALA A 79 11.68 -7.76 1.22
N THR A 80 10.85 -7.29 0.28
CA THR A 80 11.33 -7.02 -1.08
C THR A 80 12.39 -5.93 -1.14
N MET A 81 12.33 -4.96 -0.22
CA MET A 81 13.35 -3.92 -0.06
C MET A 81 14.61 -4.48 0.61
N SER A 82 14.48 -5.26 1.68
CA SER A 82 15.61 -5.84 2.42
C SER A 82 16.41 -6.84 1.59
N LEU A 83 15.75 -7.56 0.67
CA LEU A 83 16.40 -8.44 -0.30
C LEU A 83 17.09 -7.66 -1.44
N GLY A 84 16.98 -6.33 -1.45
CA GLY A 84 17.50 -5.49 -2.51
C GLY A 84 16.72 -5.60 -3.82
N TRP A 85 15.54 -6.22 -3.87
CA TRP A 85 14.83 -6.35 -5.14
C TRP A 85 14.15 -5.04 -5.56
N HIS A 86 13.79 -4.21 -4.59
CA HIS A 86 13.00 -3.00 -4.82
C HIS A 86 13.43 -1.83 -3.96
N ARG A 87 13.36 -0.62 -4.52
CA ARG A 87 13.49 0.61 -3.74
C ARG A 87 12.21 0.83 -2.93
N PRO A 88 12.25 1.55 -1.79
CA PRO A 88 11.05 1.80 -0.98
C PRO A 88 9.89 2.40 -1.76
N SER A 89 10.19 3.29 -2.71
CA SER A 89 9.17 3.93 -3.55
C SER A 89 8.55 2.99 -4.59
N ASP A 90 9.20 1.88 -4.98
CA ASP A 90 8.58 0.85 -5.85
C ASP A 90 7.40 0.17 -5.14
N VAL A 91 7.59 -0.11 -3.84
CA VAL A 91 6.58 -0.72 -2.98
C VAL A 91 5.47 0.30 -2.70
N ALA A 92 5.82 1.55 -2.36
CA ALA A 92 4.85 2.61 -2.14
C ALA A 92 3.96 2.84 -3.38
N GLY A 93 4.57 2.91 -4.58
CA GLY A 93 3.85 3.06 -5.84
C GLY A 93 2.88 1.91 -6.10
N ALA A 94 3.31 0.67 -5.87
CA ALA A 94 2.46 -0.52 -6.01
C ALA A 94 1.24 -0.48 -5.08
N VAL A 95 1.43 -0.15 -3.80
CA VAL A 95 0.34 -0.06 -2.81
C VAL A 95 -0.66 1.04 -3.19
N LEU A 96 -0.19 2.20 -3.67
CA LEU A 96 -1.03 3.29 -4.14
C LEU A 96 -1.82 2.93 -5.41
N ILE A 97 -1.22 2.19 -6.35
CA ILE A 97 -1.93 1.69 -7.54
C ILE A 97 -3.08 0.76 -7.12
N VAL A 98 -2.83 -0.19 -6.22
CA VAL A 98 -3.88 -1.09 -5.70
C VAL A 98 -4.98 -0.28 -5.01
N GLY A 99 -4.61 0.71 -4.20
CA GLY A 99 -5.54 1.65 -3.55
C GLY A 99 -6.40 2.43 -4.56
N GLY A 100 -5.78 2.94 -5.62
CA GLY A 100 -6.48 3.63 -6.71
C GLY A 100 -7.46 2.72 -7.45
N CYS A 101 -7.06 1.47 -7.75
CA CYS A 101 -7.93 0.50 -8.40
C CYS A 101 -9.16 0.15 -7.54
N VAL A 102 -9.00 -0.05 -6.22
CA VAL A 102 -10.15 -0.36 -5.35
C VAL A 102 -11.06 0.85 -5.15
N ALA A 103 -10.48 2.05 -5.03
CA ALA A 103 -11.24 3.29 -4.93
C ALA A 103 -12.07 3.54 -6.21
N LEU A 104 -11.47 3.34 -7.38
CA LEU A 104 -12.16 3.45 -8.67
C LEU A 104 -13.29 2.41 -8.78
N ALA A 105 -13.03 1.16 -8.41
CA ALA A 105 -14.07 0.13 -8.39
C ALA A 105 -15.24 0.50 -7.47
N GLY A 106 -14.94 1.01 -6.26
CA GLY A 106 -15.95 1.52 -5.33
C GLY A 106 -16.75 2.69 -5.89
N LEU A 107 -16.09 3.65 -6.54
CA LEU A 107 -16.73 4.79 -7.18
C LEU A 107 -17.68 4.34 -8.30
N LEU A 108 -17.23 3.44 -9.19
CA LEU A 108 -18.04 2.92 -10.29
C LEU A 108 -19.29 2.18 -9.77
N LEU A 109 -19.17 1.44 -8.67
CA LEU A 109 -20.31 0.77 -8.03
C LEU A 109 -21.34 1.77 -7.50
N VAL A 110 -20.88 2.83 -6.82
CA VAL A 110 -21.74 3.91 -6.30
C VAL A 110 -22.47 4.63 -7.44
N LEU A 111 -21.76 4.91 -8.55
CA LEU A 111 -22.35 5.55 -9.73
C LEU A 111 -23.37 4.63 -10.42
N ALA A 112 -23.10 3.33 -10.51
CA ALA A 112 -23.98 2.37 -11.17
C ALA A 112 -25.25 2.02 -10.38
N HIS A 113 -25.21 2.09 -9.04
CA HIS A 113 -26.30 1.64 -8.14
C HIS A 113 -26.95 2.80 -7.35
N GLY A 114 -27.05 3.99 -7.95
CA GLY A 114 -27.39 5.26 -7.28
C GLY A 114 -28.40 5.17 -6.12
N ARG A 115 -28.05 5.79 -4.98
CA ARG A 115 -28.85 6.11 -3.75
C ARG A 115 -29.76 5.04 -3.11
N GLU A 116 -29.97 3.86 -3.69
CA GLU A 116 -30.84 2.81 -3.13
C GLU A 116 -30.16 1.98 -2.02
N ALA A 117 -28.86 2.19 -1.77
CA ALA A 117 -28.15 1.53 -0.69
C ALA A 117 -28.47 2.14 0.68
N ARG A 118 -29.47 1.59 1.38
CA ARG A 118 -29.56 1.78 2.84
C ARG A 118 -28.38 1.08 3.51
N VAL A 119 -27.39 1.88 3.89
CA VAL A 119 -26.21 1.48 4.66
C VAL A 119 -26.64 1.10 6.07
N LYS A 120 -26.34 -0.14 6.48
CA LYS A 120 -26.44 -0.53 7.90
C LYS A 120 -25.17 -0.01 8.59
N ALA A 121 -25.32 0.93 9.53
CA ALA A 121 -24.21 1.56 10.27
C ALA A 121 -23.36 0.57 11.11
N ASP A 122 -23.83 -0.67 11.27
CA ASP A 122 -23.30 -1.68 12.18
C ASP A 122 -21.98 -2.33 11.71
N ASP A 123 -21.62 -2.15 10.44
CA ASP A 123 -20.40 -2.77 9.91
C ASP A 123 -19.13 -1.95 10.18
N ALA A 124 -19.22 -0.72 10.72
CA ALA A 124 -18.21 0.36 10.62
C ALA A 124 -16.75 0.08 11.09
N HIS A 125 -16.48 -1.06 11.73
CA HIS A 125 -15.20 -1.44 12.36
C HIS A 125 -14.38 -0.25 12.89
N PRO A 126 -14.98 0.66 13.68
CA PRO A 126 -14.39 1.97 13.97
C PRO A 126 -13.06 1.84 14.68
N PHE A 127 -12.90 0.80 15.52
CA PHE A 127 -11.63 0.49 16.15
C PHE A 127 -10.54 0.15 15.13
N ALA A 128 -10.78 -0.78 14.20
CA ALA A 128 -9.78 -1.20 13.22
C ALA A 128 -9.43 -0.05 12.25
N VAL A 129 -10.42 0.73 11.81
CA VAL A 129 -10.21 1.93 11.00
C VAL A 129 -9.36 2.93 11.76
N THR A 130 -9.75 3.27 13.00
CA THR A 130 -9.02 4.26 13.82
C THR A 130 -7.59 3.80 14.08
N LEU A 131 -7.39 2.53 14.42
CA LEU A 131 -6.07 1.93 14.64
C LEU A 131 -5.19 2.04 13.39
N LEU A 132 -5.71 1.64 12.22
CA LEU A 132 -4.98 1.71 10.95
C LEU A 132 -4.65 3.16 10.56
N MET A 133 -5.57 4.10 10.80
CA MET A 133 -5.35 5.51 10.47
C MET A 133 -4.36 6.18 11.43
N ILE A 134 -4.42 5.89 12.74
CA ILE A 134 -3.42 6.35 13.69
C ILE A 134 -2.05 5.76 13.35
N ALA A 135 -1.97 4.45 13.09
CA ALA A 135 -0.74 3.80 12.66
C ALA A 135 -0.20 4.44 11.38
N ALA A 136 -1.04 4.69 10.39
CA ALA A 136 -0.66 5.39 9.16
C ALA A 136 -0.03 6.75 9.45
N VAL A 137 -0.70 7.60 10.23
CA VAL A 137 -0.19 8.95 10.57
C VAL A 137 1.13 8.85 11.32
N VAL A 138 1.21 8.05 12.38
CA VAL A 138 2.42 7.90 13.20
C VAL A 138 3.60 7.39 12.37
N LEU A 139 3.39 6.35 11.56
CA LEU A 139 4.45 5.75 10.74
C LEU A 139 4.89 6.66 9.60
N LEU A 140 3.97 7.41 8.97
CA LEU A 140 4.30 8.39 7.94
C LEU A 140 5.05 9.59 8.52
N LEU A 141 4.69 10.06 9.71
CA LEU A 141 5.44 11.10 10.42
C LEU A 141 6.84 10.62 10.80
N ALA A 142 6.96 9.38 11.30
CA ALA A 142 8.26 8.78 11.59
C ALA A 142 9.12 8.64 10.31
N ALA A 143 8.52 8.22 9.20
CA ALA A 143 9.18 8.15 7.90
C ALA A 143 9.65 9.52 7.41
N ALA A 144 8.80 10.55 7.54
CA ALA A 144 9.13 11.93 7.18
C ALA A 144 10.26 12.50 8.05
N GLY A 145 10.23 12.24 9.36
CA GLY A 145 11.30 12.63 10.29
C GLY A 145 12.62 11.93 9.99
N ALA A 146 12.58 10.62 9.72
CA ALA A 146 13.76 9.86 9.29
C ALA A 146 14.32 10.38 7.96
N PHE A 147 13.46 10.61 6.97
CA PHE A 147 13.85 11.21 5.68
C PHE A 147 14.50 12.58 5.88
N TRP A 148 13.87 13.47 6.66
CA TRP A 148 14.42 14.80 6.95
C TRP A 148 15.81 14.72 7.59
N ARG A 149 16.02 13.77 8.51
CA ARG A 149 17.31 13.55 9.16
C ARG A 149 18.40 13.09 8.19
N VAL A 150 18.08 12.23 7.21
CA VAL A 150 19.08 11.63 6.31
C VAL A 150 19.19 12.34 4.95
N ASN A 151 18.28 13.25 4.62
CA ASN A 151 18.26 13.91 3.30
C ASN A 151 19.55 14.71 3.00
N GLY A 152 20.25 15.20 4.02
CA GLY A 152 21.51 15.94 3.86
C GLY A 152 22.70 15.11 3.36
N VAL A 153 22.60 13.78 3.38
CA VAL A 153 23.68 12.87 2.97
C VAL A 153 23.31 12.04 1.72
N ALA A 154 22.29 12.46 0.98
CA ALA A 154 21.78 11.72 -0.17
C ALA A 154 22.79 11.52 -1.32
N THR A 155 23.83 12.35 -1.39
CA THR A 155 24.90 12.26 -2.40
C THR A 155 26.18 11.59 -1.88
N THR A 156 26.21 11.21 -0.60
CA THR A 156 27.37 10.58 0.01
C THR A 156 27.40 9.08 -0.33
N PRO A 157 28.55 8.50 -0.73
CA PRO A 157 28.68 7.07 -0.95
C PRO A 157 28.26 6.23 0.27
N VAL A 158 27.58 5.11 0.04
CA VAL A 158 26.96 4.30 1.10
C VAL A 158 27.99 3.69 2.06
N ASP A 159 29.18 3.38 1.56
CA ASP A 159 30.33 2.85 2.30
C ASP A 159 30.96 3.87 3.27
N GLU A 160 30.74 5.16 3.03
CA GLU A 160 31.19 6.24 3.92
C GLU A 160 30.15 6.58 5.02
N LEU A 161 28.91 6.09 4.89
CA LEU A 161 27.84 6.43 5.82
C LEU A 161 27.95 5.66 7.14
N PRO A 162 27.76 6.34 8.29
CA PRO A 162 27.75 5.66 9.58
C PRO A 162 26.49 4.78 9.73
N ARG A 163 26.63 3.69 10.50
CA ARG A 163 25.59 2.66 10.64
C ARG A 163 24.25 3.20 11.14
N ASP A 164 24.27 4.20 12.02
CA ASP A 164 23.06 4.82 12.56
C ASP A 164 22.24 5.55 11.49
N THR A 165 22.93 6.16 10.52
CA THR A 165 22.32 6.85 9.39
C THR A 165 21.67 5.84 8.44
N LEU A 166 22.37 4.74 8.13
CA LEU A 166 21.83 3.64 7.33
C LEU A 166 20.62 2.99 8.01
N LEU A 167 20.70 2.73 9.32
CA LEU A 167 19.57 2.20 10.10
C LEU A 167 18.39 3.17 10.10
N THR A 168 18.64 4.48 10.25
CA THR A 168 17.57 5.48 10.22
C THR A 168 16.88 5.54 8.85
N ALA A 169 17.66 5.51 7.77
CA ALA A 169 17.13 5.47 6.41
C ALA A 169 16.29 4.20 6.17
N TYR A 170 16.80 3.04 6.58
CA TYR A 170 16.10 1.76 6.45
C TYR A 170 14.79 1.72 7.26
N LEU A 171 14.84 2.10 8.54
CA LEU A 171 13.67 2.11 9.41
C LEU A 171 12.64 3.16 8.96
N GLY A 172 13.10 4.31 8.48
CA GLY A 172 12.25 5.34 7.88
C GLY A 172 11.53 4.84 6.63
N ALA A 173 12.24 4.14 5.74
CA ALA A 173 11.65 3.52 4.56
C ALA A 173 10.63 2.41 4.93
N ALA A 174 10.97 1.55 5.90
CA ALA A 174 10.07 0.51 6.38
C ALA A 174 8.81 1.09 7.03
N ALA A 175 8.95 2.15 7.84
CA ALA A 175 7.84 2.90 8.41
C ALA A 175 6.97 3.54 7.31
N GLY A 176 7.59 4.11 6.27
CA GLY A 176 6.87 4.69 5.13
C GLY A 176 6.01 3.65 4.41
N ILE A 177 6.57 2.47 4.12
CA ILE A 177 5.82 1.35 3.50
C ILE A 177 4.65 0.94 4.39
N ALA A 178 4.90 0.67 5.67
CA ALA A 178 3.86 0.24 6.61
C ALA A 178 2.77 1.31 6.81
N GLY A 179 3.15 2.59 6.81
CA GLY A 179 2.23 3.72 6.91
C GLY A 179 1.29 3.83 5.71
N ILE A 180 1.81 3.69 4.48
CA ILE A 180 1.01 3.73 3.26
C ILE A 180 0.06 2.52 3.18
N VAL A 181 0.56 1.32 3.51
CA VAL A 181 -0.27 0.10 3.58
C VAL A 181 -1.41 0.27 4.58
N SER A 182 -1.12 0.81 5.76
CA SER A 182 -2.12 1.08 6.80
C SER A 182 -3.16 2.10 6.34
N ALA A 183 -2.72 3.18 5.68
CA ALA A 183 -3.60 4.21 5.13
C ALA A 183 -4.57 3.62 4.08
N VAL A 184 -4.03 2.92 3.07
CA VAL A 184 -4.85 2.35 1.98
C VAL A 184 -5.82 1.30 2.53
N THR A 185 -5.37 0.44 3.44
CA THR A 185 -6.24 -0.59 4.05
C THR A 185 -7.33 0.05 4.91
N GLY A 186 -6.97 1.02 5.76
CA GLY A 186 -7.90 1.74 6.63
C GLY A 186 -8.95 2.52 5.83
N LEU A 187 -8.53 3.23 4.77
CA LEU A 187 -9.44 3.93 3.87
C LEU A 187 -10.36 2.98 3.12
N THR A 188 -9.84 1.83 2.67
CA THR A 188 -10.66 0.80 2.00
C THR A 188 -11.73 0.28 2.97
N LEU A 189 -11.34 -0.12 4.18
CA LEU A 189 -12.27 -0.61 5.19
C LEU A 189 -13.33 0.44 5.54
N ALA A 190 -12.92 1.70 5.75
CA ALA A 190 -13.85 2.80 6.04
C ALA A 190 -14.83 3.08 4.88
N ALA A 191 -14.38 2.96 3.63
CA ALA A 191 -15.21 3.17 2.46
C ALA A 191 -16.21 2.03 2.22
N MET A 192 -15.90 0.78 2.62
CA MET A 192 -16.80 -0.37 2.44
C MET A 192 -18.18 -0.16 3.06
N HIS A 193 -18.26 0.57 4.17
CA HIS A 193 -19.54 0.90 4.81
C HIS A 193 -20.46 1.71 3.92
N ARG A 194 -19.93 2.43 2.93
CA ARG A 194 -20.72 3.30 2.05
C ARG A 194 -21.20 2.61 0.77
N VAL A 195 -20.68 1.41 0.44
CA VAL A 195 -20.78 0.84 -0.91
C VAL A 195 -21.58 -0.48 -0.97
N VAL A 196 -21.85 -1.16 0.14
CA VAL A 196 -22.55 -2.48 0.12
C VAL A 196 -24.03 -2.35 0.50
N PRO A 197 -24.97 -2.31 -0.47
CA PRO A 197 -26.40 -2.50 -0.22
C PRO A 197 -26.73 -3.96 0.12
N TRP A 198 -27.61 -4.18 1.09
CA TRP A 198 -28.22 -5.48 1.36
C TRP A 198 -29.63 -5.53 0.75
N ARG A 199 -29.97 -6.64 0.06
CA ARG A 199 -31.35 -6.94 -0.38
C ARG A 199 -32.11 -7.61 0.75
N ILE A 200 -33.17 -6.95 1.21
CA ILE A 200 -34.21 -7.56 2.04
C ILE A 200 -35.06 -8.43 1.12
N SER A 201 -35.00 -9.75 1.30
CA SER A 201 -36.03 -10.69 0.79
C SER A 201 -37.19 -10.75 1.76
#